data_AF-A0AAV2ANM5-F1
#
_entry.id   AF-A0AAV2ANM5-F1
#
_cell.length_a   1.000
_cell.length_b   1.000
_cell.length_c   1.000
_cell.angle_alpha   90.00
_cell.angle_beta   90.00
_cell.angle_gamma   90.00
#
_symmetry.space_group_name_H-M   'P 1'
#
loop_
_entity.id
_entity.type
_entity.pdbx_description
1 polymer ?
#
loop_
_entity_poly.entity_id
_entity_poly.type
_entity_poly.pdbx_seq_one_letter_code
_entity_poly.pdbx_strand_id
1 'polypeptide(L)' 'MGSSSAMEADIIVDGFTKSVEMYGVKYARFIGDGDTNVYKKILDSMPYDNLTVEKIEC' A
#
# COMPACT_ATOMS: atom_id res chain seq x y z
N MET A 1 0.93 16.00 -15.23
CA MET A 1 0.31 16.50 -13.98
C MET A 1 -0.05 15.29 -13.14
N GLY A 2 0.62 15.08 -12.00
CA GLY A 2 0.24 14.02 -11.06
C GLY A 2 -0.87 14.53 -10.15
N SER A 3 -1.98 13.82 -10.03
CA SER A 3 -3.01 14.13 -9.04
C SER A 3 -2.48 13.85 -7.63
N SER A 4 -2.98 14.58 -6.62
CA SER A 4 -2.65 14.32 -5.20
C SER A 4 -2.76 12.84 -4.84
N SER A 5 -3.84 12.20 -5.32
CA SER A 5 -4.11 10.78 -5.11
C SER A 5 -3.02 9.85 -5.66
N ALA A 6 -2.34 10.24 -6.75
CA ALA A 6 -1.26 9.43 -7.30
C ALA A 6 0.02 9.52 -6.46
N MET A 7 0.29 10.70 -5.87
CA MET A 7 1.41 10.93 -4.96
C MET A 7 1.17 10.23 -3.62
N GLU A 8 -0.04 10.32 -3.08
CA GLU A 8 -0.45 9.58 -1.87
C GLU A 8 -0.29 8.06 -2.06
N ALA A 9 -0.74 7.53 -3.20
CA ALA A 9 -0.58 6.11 -3.50
C ALA A 9 0.89 5.67 -3.51
N ASP A 10 1.78 6.49 -4.07
CA ASP A 10 3.21 6.19 -4.15
C ASP A 10 3.86 6.16 -2.77
N ILE A 11 3.55 7.15 -1.94
CA ILE A 11 4.06 7.24 -0.57
C ILE A 11 3.58 6.05 0.28
N ILE A 12 2.31 5.64 0.12
CA ILE A 12 1.76 4.49 0.85
C ILE A 12 2.49 3.22 0.42
N VAL A 13 2.65 2.98 -0.88
CA VAL A 13 3.37 1.81 -1.39
C VAL A 13 4.83 1.77 -0.91
N ASP A 14 5.54 2.90 -0.98
CA ASP A 14 6.91 3.02 -0.45
C ASP A 14 6.97 2.71 1.05
N GLY A 15 5.97 3.18 1.81
CA GLY A 15 5.82 2.84 3.23
C GLY A 15 5.62 1.35 3.47
N PHE A 16 4.81 0.67 2.67
CA PHE A 16 4.61 -0.78 2.78
C PHE A 16 5.89 -1.56 2.44
N THR A 17 6.60 -1.18 1.38
CA THR A 17 7.86 -1.84 1.00
C THR A 17 8.96 -1.61 2.03
N LYS A 18 9.10 -0.38 2.54
CA LYS A 18 10.12 -0.04 3.55
C LYS A 18 9.76 -0.49 4.96
N SER A 19 8.50 -0.77 5.27
CA SER A 19 8.09 -1.20 6.60
C SER A 19 8.83 -2.45 7.10
N VAL A 20 9.12 -3.39 6.18
CA VAL A 20 9.90 -4.59 6.50
C VAL A 20 11.37 -4.28 6.66
N GLU A 21 11.93 -3.44 5.78
CA GLU A 21 13.36 -3.08 5.84
C GLU A 21 13.69 -2.23 7.07
N MET A 22 12.85 -1.23 7.38
CA MET A 22 13.07 -0.28 8.46
C MET A 22 12.67 -0.82 9.83
N TYR A 23 11.55 -1.54 9.90
CA TYR A 23 10.94 -1.94 11.17
C TYR A 23 10.72 -3.45 11.30
N GLY A 24 10.95 -4.24 10.25
CA GLY A 24 10.69 -5.68 10.26
C GLY A 24 9.21 -6.05 10.33
N VAL A 25 8.29 -5.11 10.05
CA VAL A 25 6.84 -5.33 10.17
C VAL A 25 6.19 -5.47 8.81
N LYS A 26 5.11 -6.26 8.73
CA LYS A 26 4.31 -6.44 7.51
C LYS A 26 2.88 -5.98 7.77
N TYR A 27 2.37 -5.10 6.93
CA TYR A 27 1.00 -4.62 7.01
C TYR A 27 0.07 -5.55 6.23
N ALA A 28 -0.75 -6.31 6.95
CA ALA A 28 -1.69 -7.25 6.32
C ALA A 28 -2.95 -6.59 5.74
N ARG A 29 -3.25 -5.37 6.18
CA ARG A 29 -4.52 -4.70 5.89
C ARG A 29 -4.27 -3.25 5.51
N PHE A 30 -4.92 -2.80 4.45
CA PHE A 30 -4.94 -1.42 4.00
C PHE A 30 -6.35 -0.88 4.20
N ILE A 31 -6.50 0.19 4.98
CA ILE A 31 -7.80 0.82 5.24
C ILE A 31 -7.91 2.07 4.38
N GLY A 32 -8.95 2.16 3.55
CA GLY A 32 -9.17 3.34 2.70
C GLY A 32 -10.58 3.36 2.11
N ASP A 33 -11.21 4.53 2.13
CA ASP A 33 -12.54 4.76 1.56
C ASP A 33 -12.41 5.03 0.06
N GLY A 34 -12.93 4.13 -0.79
CA GLY A 34 -12.90 4.33 -2.24
C GLY A 34 -11.51 4.28 -2.93
N ASP A 35 -10.39 4.15 -2.19
CA ASP A 35 -9.00 4.16 -2.68
C ASP A 35 -8.58 2.89 -3.44
N THR A 36 -9.29 2.64 -4.55
CA THR A 36 -9.09 1.47 -5.40
C THR A 36 -7.76 1.54 -6.17
N ASN A 37 -7.29 2.74 -6.49
CA ASN A 37 -6.03 2.94 -7.21
C ASN A 37 -4.81 2.68 -6.31
N VAL A 38 -4.87 3.09 -5.04
CA VAL A 38 -3.81 2.84 -4.05
C VAL A 38 -3.67 1.34 -3.81
N TYR A 39 -4.79 0.66 -3.54
CA TYR A 39 -4.80 -0.77 -3.30
C TYR A 39 -4.19 -1.58 -4.46
N LYS A 40 -4.54 -1.23 -5.71
CA LYS A 40 -3.95 -1.85 -6.90
C LYS A 40 -2.44 -1.65 -6.96
N LYS A 41 -1.93 -0.45 -6.66
CA LYS A 41 -0.48 -0.20 -6.64
C LYS A 41 0.24 -0.99 -5.54
N ILE A 42 -0.38 -1.15 -4.36
CA ILE A 42 0.18 -1.99 -3.28
C ILE A 42 0.28 -3.45 -3.74
N LEU A 43 -0.78 -3.97 -4.37
CA LEU A 43 -0.76 -5.33 -4.91
C LEU A 43 0.27 -5.50 -6.02
N ASP A 44 0.37 -4.55 -6.95
CA ASP A 44 1.34 -4.56 -8.06
C ASP A 44 2.78 -4.50 -7.55
N SER A 45 3.02 -3.71 -6.51
CA SER A 45 4.33 -3.59 -5.89
C SER A 45 4.75 -4.84 -5.10
N MET A 46 3.82 -5.76 -4.81
CA MET A 46 4.03 -6.98 -4.01
C MET A 46 5.04 -6.77 -2.87
N PRO A 47 4.75 -5.89 -1.88
CA PRO A 47 5.73 -5.54 -0.84
C PRO A 47 6.14 -6.74 0.02
N TYR A 48 5.39 -7.85 -0.02
CA TYR A 48 5.62 -9.05 0.78
C TYR A 48 5.43 -10.35 -0.03
N ASP A 49 6.42 -11.25 -0.04
CA ASP A 49 6.37 -12.52 -0.78
C ASP A 49 5.26 -13.50 -0.38
N ASN A 50 4.81 -13.47 0.88
CA ASN A 50 3.86 -14.45 1.45
C ASN A 50 2.68 -13.77 2.15
N LEU A 51 2.44 -12.50 1.84
CA LEU A 51 1.37 -11.74 2.47
C LEU A 51 0.69 -10.87 1.42
N THR A 52 -0.57 -11.19 1.15
CA THR A 52 -1.44 -10.35 0.34
C THR A 52 -2.12 -9.34 1.25
N VAL A 53 -1.98 -8.06 0.92
CA VAL A 53 -2.65 -6.99 1.66
C VAL A 53 -4.14 -7.05 1.37
N GLU A 54 -4.97 -7.05 2.40
CA GLU A 54 -6.44 -6.97 2.28
C GLU A 54 -6.90 -5.52 2.36
N LYS A 55 -7.74 -5.07 1.42
CA LYS A 55 -8.39 -3.77 1.50
C LYS A 55 -9.57 -3.84 2.45
N ILE A 56 -9.62 -2.94 3.42
CA ILE A 56 -10.78 -2.70 4.28
C ILE A 56 -11.32 -1.31 3.93
N GLU A 57 -12.60 -1.26 3.58
CA GLU A 57 -13.31 -0.02 3.32
C GLU A 57 -13.86 0.52 4.65
N CYS A 58 -13.75 1.83 4.87
CA CYS A 58 -14.18 2.51 6.09
C CYS A 58 -15.26 3.53 5.77
#